data_AF-A0AAV5JXP7-F1
#
_entry.id   AF-A0AAV5JXP7-F1
#
_cell.length_a   1.000
_cell.length_b   1.000
_cell.length_c   1.000
_cell.angle_alpha   90.00
_cell.angle_beta   90.00
_cell.angle_gamma   90.00
#
_symmetry.space_group_name_H-M   'P 1'
#
loop_
_entity.id
_entity.type
_entity.pdbx_description
1 polymer ?
#
loop_
_entity_poly.entity_id
_entity_poly.type
_entity_poly.pdbx_seq_one_letter_code
_entity_poly.pdbx_strand_id
1 'polypeptide(L)'
;MLKLAELLALAGLKVTFLNSNHNHDRLVRFSIVLARFAKYPGFEFRTIPDIGQPDDQPDDQSKSEDIKKVHGDFMDIDGVLGFVLDIGKELEIPVIHFNTINAGSFWLYFVIHDLIEAGEIAIPIRRNEDMDCLVKMVPEMETFLRFRDLPNL
;
A
#
# COMPACT_ATOMS: atom_id res chain seq x y z
N MET A 1 -0.51 -9.01 2.91
CA MET A 1 0.78 -9.16 2.19
C MET A 1 1.44 -10.51 2.47
N LEU A 2 2.30 -10.67 3.49
CA LEU A 2 3.13 -11.90 3.65
C LEU A 2 2.37 -13.25 3.60
N LYS A 3 1.16 -13.35 4.18
CA LYS A 3 0.34 -14.58 4.09
C LYS A 3 -0.10 -14.88 2.65
N LEU A 4 -0.48 -13.85 1.88
CA LEU A 4 -0.85 -14.00 0.48
C LEU A 4 0.38 -14.43 -0.33
N ALA A 5 1.51 -13.75 -0.14
CA ALA A 5 2.77 -14.09 -0.79
C ALA A 5 3.21 -15.55 -0.51
N GLU A 6 3.02 -16.03 0.72
CA GLU A 6 3.26 -17.43 1.08
C GLU A 6 2.31 -18.39 0.37
N LEU A 7 1.01 -18.06 0.25
CA LEU A 7 0.05 -18.89 -0.49
C LEU A 7 0.39 -18.96 -1.99
N LEU A 8 0.83 -17.84 -2.58
CA LEU A 8 1.28 -17.79 -3.97
C LEU A 8 2.54 -18.65 -4.19
N ALA A 9 3.50 -18.57 -3.27
CA ALA A 9 4.70 -19.41 -3.29
C ALA A 9 4.35 -20.91 -3.13
N LEU A 10 3.40 -21.25 -2.25
CA LEU A 10 2.88 -22.61 -2.09
C LEU A 10 2.17 -23.12 -3.34
N ALA A 11 1.54 -22.23 -4.12
CA ALA A 11 0.95 -22.55 -5.42
C ALA A 11 2.00 -22.75 -6.53
N GLY A 12 3.29 -22.59 -6.22
CA GLY A 12 4.39 -22.79 -7.17
C GLY A 12 4.72 -21.58 -8.03
N LEU A 13 4.12 -20.41 -7.75
CA LEU A 13 4.44 -19.17 -8.44
C LEU A 13 5.77 -18.60 -7.94
N LYS A 14 6.57 -18.01 -8.84
CA LYS A 14 7.73 -17.21 -8.42
C LYS A 14 7.26 -15.85 -7.95
N VAL A 15 7.53 -15.54 -6.70
CA VAL A 15 7.03 -14.33 -6.03
C VAL A 15 8.21 -13.48 -5.63
N THR A 16 8.25 -12.26 -6.14
CA THR A 16 9.12 -11.22 -5.59
C THR A 16 8.30 -10.33 -4.67
N PHE A 17 8.66 -10.31 -3.39
CA PHE A 17 8.02 -9.48 -2.38
C PHE A 17 8.84 -8.21 -2.18
N LEU A 18 8.32 -7.08 -2.67
CA LEU A 18 9.00 -5.80 -2.59
C LEU A 18 8.63 -5.04 -1.32
N ASN A 19 9.64 -4.60 -0.57
CA ASN A 19 9.48 -3.70 0.58
C ASN A 19 10.27 -2.41 0.37
N SER A 20 9.97 -1.38 1.17
CA SER A 20 10.97 -0.33 1.40
C SER A 20 12.11 -0.84 2.30
N ASN A 21 13.24 -0.15 2.31
CA ASN A 21 14.37 -0.45 3.18
C ASN A 21 13.94 -0.43 4.65
N HIS A 22 13.23 0.62 5.09
CA HIS A 22 12.70 0.72 6.45
C HIS A 22 11.80 -0.47 6.81
N ASN A 23 10.86 -0.84 5.93
CA ASN A 23 9.93 -1.94 6.19
C ASN A 23 10.65 -3.29 6.23
N HIS A 24 11.60 -3.52 5.31
CA HIS A 24 12.40 -4.74 5.30
C HIS A 24 13.23 -4.88 6.58
N ASP A 25 13.90 -3.82 7.00
CA ASP A 25 14.69 -3.79 8.23
C ASP A 25 13.84 -4.16 9.45
N ARG A 26 12.65 -3.60 9.56
CA ARG A 26 11.71 -3.92 10.65
C ARG A 26 11.24 -5.37 10.58
N LEU A 27 10.90 -5.85 9.38
CA LEU A 27 10.50 -7.25 9.19
C LEU A 27 11.62 -8.21 9.62
N VAL A 28 12.87 -7.95 9.24
CA VAL A 28 14.02 -8.78 9.62
C VAL A 28 14.31 -8.70 11.12
N ARG A 29 14.22 -7.51 11.73
CA ARG A 29 14.52 -7.31 13.16
C ARG A 29 13.48 -7.95 14.07
N PHE A 30 12.20 -7.89 13.70
CA PHE A 30 11.09 -8.26 14.59
C PHE A 30 10.38 -9.55 14.18
N SER A 31 10.92 -10.31 13.22
CA SER A 31 10.32 -11.58 12.81
C SER A 31 11.34 -12.57 12.25
N ILE A 32 10.91 -13.83 12.11
CA ILE A 32 11.69 -14.90 11.48
C ILE A 32 11.47 -14.99 9.96
N VAL A 33 11.07 -13.88 9.32
CA VAL A 33 10.56 -13.91 7.94
C VAL A 33 11.56 -14.51 6.95
N LEU A 34 12.86 -14.20 7.06
CA LEU A 34 13.87 -14.75 6.16
C LEU A 34 13.95 -16.28 6.26
N ALA A 35 14.00 -16.83 7.48
CA ALA A 35 14.01 -18.27 7.71
C ALA A 35 12.70 -18.94 7.28
N ARG A 36 11.55 -18.27 7.50
CA ARG A 36 10.23 -18.80 7.11
C ARG A 36 10.10 -18.97 5.60
N PHE A 37 10.63 -18.04 4.81
CA PHE A 37 10.51 -18.04 3.36
C PHE A 37 11.68 -18.71 2.63
N ALA A 38 12.81 -18.96 3.30
CA ALA A 38 13.98 -19.66 2.72
C ALA A 38 13.67 -21.06 2.15
N LYS A 39 12.57 -21.69 2.59
CA LYS A 39 12.10 -22.98 2.06
C LYS A 39 11.42 -22.90 0.69
N TYR A 40 11.13 -21.70 0.19
CA TYR A 40 10.48 -21.49 -1.10
C TYR A 40 11.51 -21.01 -2.14
N PRO A 41 12.00 -21.88 -3.05
CA PRO A 41 13.10 -21.54 -3.96
C PRO A 41 12.73 -20.47 -5.01
N GLY A 42 11.43 -20.24 -5.26
CA GLY A 42 10.93 -19.19 -6.14
C GLY A 42 10.53 -17.90 -5.42
N PHE A 43 10.84 -17.75 -4.14
CA PHE A 43 10.48 -16.57 -3.36
C PHE A 43 11.70 -15.68 -3.12
N GLU A 44 11.58 -14.39 -3.44
CA GLU A 44 12.64 -13.40 -3.22
C GLU A 44 12.11 -12.17 -2.48
N PHE A 45 12.84 -11.72 -1.46
CA PHE A 45 12.62 -10.38 -0.90
C PHE A 45 13.49 -9.37 -1.65
N ARG A 46 12.89 -8.28 -2.10
CA ARG A 46 13.59 -7.11 -2.66
C ARG A 46 13.28 -5.89 -1.83
N THR A 47 14.21 -4.93 -1.84
CA THR A 47 14.03 -3.66 -1.16
C THR A 47 14.23 -2.49 -2.11
N ILE A 48 13.52 -1.40 -1.84
CA ILE A 48 13.70 -0.10 -2.49
C ILE A 48 13.89 0.99 -1.43
N PRO A 49 14.51 2.12 -1.78
CA PRO A 49 14.55 3.28 -0.89
C PRO A 49 13.16 3.75 -0.48
N ASP A 50 13.01 4.22 0.76
CA ASP A 50 11.78 4.82 1.25
C ASP A 50 11.43 6.12 0.51
N ILE A 51 10.13 6.38 0.32
CA ILE A 51 9.64 7.64 -0.22
C ILE A 51 9.24 8.52 0.96
N GLY A 52 9.99 9.58 1.23
CA GLY A 52 9.58 10.49 2.30
C GLY A 52 10.55 11.52 2.87
N GLN A 53 11.78 11.70 2.36
CA GLN A 53 12.59 12.87 2.73
C GLN A 53 12.49 13.94 1.64
N PRO A 54 11.92 15.13 1.93
CA PRO A 54 11.74 16.20 0.95
C PRO A 54 13.06 16.66 0.29
N ASP A 55 14.18 16.50 0.98
CA ASP A 55 15.51 16.94 0.52
C ASP A 55 16.34 15.81 -0.13
N ASP A 56 15.85 14.57 -0.06
CA ASP A 56 16.51 13.37 -0.60
C ASP A 56 15.55 12.62 -1.52
N GLN A 57 14.89 13.30 -2.47
CA GLN A 57 14.21 12.59 -3.55
C GLN A 57 15.25 12.14 -4.58
N PRO A 58 15.69 10.85 -4.61
CA PRO A 58 16.26 10.32 -5.83
C PRO A 58 15.17 10.38 -6.90
N ASP A 59 15.56 10.88 -8.07
CA ASP A 59 14.72 10.97 -9.26
C ASP A 59 13.97 9.64 -9.47
N ASP A 60 12.68 9.69 -9.83
CA ASP A 60 11.86 8.48 -10.00
C ASP A 60 12.52 7.47 -10.98
N GLN A 61 13.38 7.99 -11.87
CA GLN A 61 14.25 7.22 -12.74
C GLN A 61 15.19 6.25 -11.99
N SER A 62 15.86 6.70 -10.93
CA SER A 62 16.80 5.89 -10.13
C SER A 62 16.08 4.74 -9.41
N LYS A 63 14.85 4.96 -8.94
CA LYS A 63 14.03 3.91 -8.33
C LYS A 63 13.53 2.91 -9.37
N SER A 64 13.23 3.37 -10.59
CA SER A 64 12.88 2.50 -11.71
C SER A 64 14.03 1.54 -12.02
N GLU A 65 15.30 1.96 -11.94
CA GLU A 65 16.44 1.11 -12.26
C GLU A 65 16.62 -0.05 -11.28
N ASP A 66 16.33 0.14 -9.99
CA ASP A 66 16.42 -0.94 -9.01
C ASP A 66 15.25 -1.92 -9.13
N ILE A 67 14.05 -1.43 -9.47
CA ILE A 67 12.90 -2.27 -9.77
C ILE A 67 13.07 -3.00 -11.11
N LYS A 68 13.73 -2.38 -12.10
CA LYS A 68 14.11 -3.01 -13.38
C LYS A 68 15.00 -4.24 -13.22
N LYS A 69 15.71 -4.35 -12.08
CA LYS A 69 16.51 -5.55 -11.75
C LYS A 69 15.67 -6.67 -11.15
N VAL A 70 14.39 -6.44 -10.83
CA VAL A 70 13.48 -7.46 -10.32
C VAL A 70 13.16 -8.44 -11.45
N HIS A 71 13.48 -9.71 -11.22
CA HIS A 71 13.11 -10.80 -12.11
C HIS A 71 12.14 -11.70 -11.36
N GLY A 72 11.03 -12.07 -11.98
CA GLY A 72 10.01 -12.90 -11.35
C GLY A 72 8.76 -12.93 -12.19
N ASP A 73 7.90 -13.92 -11.93
CA ASP A 73 6.63 -14.04 -12.65
C ASP A 73 5.63 -12.96 -12.17
N PHE A 74 5.86 -12.42 -10.97
CA PHE A 74 4.90 -11.60 -10.26
C PHE A 74 5.51 -10.79 -9.08
N MET A 75 4.98 -9.59 -8.79
CA MET A 75 5.46 -8.69 -7.74
C MET A 75 4.38 -8.27 -6.73
N ASP A 76 4.53 -8.64 -5.45
CA ASP A 76 3.59 -8.30 -4.35
C ASP A 76 4.04 -7.02 -3.62
N ILE A 77 3.13 -6.05 -3.49
CA ILE A 77 3.48 -4.66 -3.09
C ILE A 77 2.47 -4.08 -2.10
N ASP A 78 3.00 -3.36 -1.11
CA ASP A 78 2.22 -2.55 -0.17
C ASP A 78 1.30 -1.56 -0.91
N GLY A 79 0.04 -1.50 -0.47
CA GLY A 79 -1.02 -0.67 -1.05
C GLY A 79 -0.70 0.83 -1.15
N VAL A 80 0.29 1.31 -0.38
CA VAL A 80 0.72 2.71 -0.38
C VAL A 80 1.68 3.05 -1.53
N LEU A 81 2.38 2.07 -2.12
CA LEU A 81 3.41 2.28 -3.15
C LEU A 81 2.81 2.30 -4.57
N GLY A 82 1.85 3.19 -4.81
CA GLY A 82 1.10 3.26 -6.07
C GLY A 82 1.95 3.43 -7.34
N PHE A 83 3.09 4.14 -7.25
CA PHE A 83 4.01 4.35 -8.38
C PHE A 83 4.61 3.04 -8.93
N VAL A 84 4.65 1.96 -8.15
CA VAL A 84 5.21 0.68 -8.62
C VAL A 84 4.26 0.00 -9.62
N LEU A 85 2.98 0.40 -9.68
CA LEU A 85 2.06 -0.06 -10.73
C LEU A 85 2.54 0.37 -12.11
N ASP A 86 2.96 1.63 -12.26
CA ASP A 86 3.45 2.16 -13.54
C ASP A 86 4.75 1.48 -13.96
N ILE A 87 5.63 1.19 -12.99
CA ILE A 87 6.88 0.48 -13.24
C ILE A 87 6.63 -0.97 -13.64
N GLY A 88 5.71 -1.66 -12.97
CA GLY A 88 5.31 -3.02 -13.35
C GLY A 88 4.75 -3.08 -14.77
N LYS A 89 3.96 -2.06 -15.16
CA LYS A 89 3.45 -1.91 -16.52
C LYS A 89 4.57 -1.65 -17.53
N GLU A 90 5.53 -0.78 -17.22
CA GLU A 90 6.70 -0.53 -18.08
C GLU A 90 7.53 -1.80 -18.30
N LEU A 91 7.64 -2.65 -17.27
CA LEU A 91 8.45 -3.86 -17.28
C LEU A 91 7.71 -5.11 -17.78
N GLU A 92 6.42 -4.98 -18.11
CA GLU A 92 5.54 -6.11 -18.44
C GLU A 92 5.52 -7.20 -17.34
N ILE A 93 5.75 -6.79 -16.09
CA ILE A 93 5.68 -7.67 -14.91
C ILE A 93 4.29 -7.54 -14.29
N PRO A 94 3.55 -8.64 -14.13
CA PRO A 94 2.29 -8.63 -13.39
C PRO A 94 2.47 -8.14 -11.95
N VAL A 95 1.68 -7.14 -11.54
CA VAL A 95 1.64 -6.57 -10.18
C VAL A 95 0.26 -6.78 -9.55
N ILE A 96 0.24 -7.28 -8.33
CA ILE A 96 -0.91 -7.49 -7.44
C ILE A 96 -0.64 -6.50 -6.34
N HIS A 97 -1.42 -5.44 -6.43
CA HIS A 97 -1.56 -4.48 -5.38
C HIS A 97 -2.55 -5.04 -4.37
N PHE A 98 -2.15 -5.09 -3.10
CA PHE A 98 -3.04 -5.55 -2.05
C PHE A 98 -3.04 -4.56 -0.90
N ASN A 99 -4.18 -3.91 -0.71
CA ASN A 99 -4.38 -3.03 0.43
C ASN A 99 -4.79 -3.86 1.65
N THR A 100 -4.08 -3.69 2.77
CA THR A 100 -4.36 -4.43 4.00
C THR A 100 -5.52 -3.85 4.81
N ILE A 101 -6.08 -2.72 4.38
CA ILE A 101 -7.27 -2.13 5.00
C ILE A 101 -8.56 -2.81 4.50
N ASN A 102 -9.63 -2.67 5.27
CA ASN A 102 -10.94 -3.20 4.88
C ASN A 102 -11.55 -2.38 3.72
N ALA A 103 -12.57 -2.95 3.05
CA ALA A 103 -13.21 -2.33 1.90
C ALA A 103 -13.80 -0.94 2.17
N GLY A 104 -14.38 -0.70 3.35
CA GLY A 104 -14.93 0.61 3.72
C GLY A 104 -13.85 1.68 3.90
N SER A 105 -12.74 1.32 4.57
CA SER A 105 -11.57 2.20 4.66
C SER A 105 -10.93 2.45 3.30
N PHE A 106 -10.91 1.45 2.42
CA PHE A 106 -10.39 1.60 1.06
C PHE A 106 -11.27 2.51 0.20
N TRP A 107 -12.59 2.36 0.30
CA TRP A 107 -13.56 3.17 -0.42
C TRP A 107 -13.39 4.66 -0.16
N LEU A 108 -13.08 5.03 1.09
CA LEU A 108 -12.83 6.42 1.48
C LEU A 108 -11.71 7.09 0.67
N TYR A 109 -10.69 6.36 0.20
CA TYR A 109 -9.63 6.94 -0.64
C TYR A 109 -10.13 7.41 -2.00
N PHE A 110 -11.16 6.76 -2.57
CA PHE A 110 -11.71 7.16 -3.86
C PHE A 110 -12.64 8.37 -3.76
N VAL A 111 -13.34 8.51 -2.64
CA VAL A 111 -14.33 9.58 -2.45
C VAL A 111 -13.80 10.80 -1.72
N ILE A 112 -12.58 10.74 -1.14
CA ILE A 112 -12.04 11.84 -0.32
C ILE A 112 -11.98 13.17 -1.08
N HIS A 113 -11.68 13.15 -2.38
CA HIS A 113 -11.65 14.35 -3.21
C HIS A 113 -13.04 14.99 -3.31
N ASP A 114 -14.06 14.18 -3.61
CA ASP A 114 -15.45 14.65 -3.70
C ASP A 114 -15.95 15.20 -2.35
N LEU A 115 -15.55 14.57 -1.23
CA LEU A 115 -15.89 15.02 0.12
C LEU A 115 -15.27 16.39 0.46
N ILE A 116 -14.05 16.63 -0.01
CA ILE A 116 -13.35 17.92 0.16
C ILE A 116 -14.00 18.99 -0.72
N GLU A 117 -14.28 18.68 -1.99
CA GLU A 117 -14.94 19.60 -2.93
C GLU A 117 -16.36 19.97 -2.47
N ALA A 118 -17.10 19.00 -1.92
CA ALA A 118 -18.41 19.22 -1.33
C ALA A 118 -18.36 19.98 0.01
N GLY A 119 -17.17 20.15 0.60
CA GLY A 119 -16.99 20.80 1.90
C GLY A 119 -17.53 19.98 3.09
N GLU A 120 -17.82 18.69 2.90
CA GLU A 120 -18.20 17.79 4.00
C GLU A 120 -17.01 17.52 4.91
N ILE A 121 -15.80 17.43 4.35
CA ILE A 121 -14.55 17.36 5.11
C ILE A 121 -13.82 18.68 4.94
N ALA A 122 -13.81 19.50 6.01
CA ALA A 122 -12.98 20.70 6.07
C ALA A 122 -11.56 20.32 6.54
N ILE A 123 -10.53 20.95 5.95
CA ILE A 123 -9.17 20.91 6.50
C ILE A 123 -8.91 22.26 7.19
N PRO A 124 -8.62 22.29 8.51
CA PRO A 124 -8.53 21.16 9.43
C PRO A 124 -9.91 20.58 9.82
N ILE A 125 -9.96 19.27 10.09
CA ILE A 125 -11.18 18.54 10.44
C ILE A 125 -11.88 19.27 11.59
N ARG A 126 -13.17 19.59 11.38
CA ARG A 126 -14.02 20.35 12.31
C ARG A 126 -13.80 19.86 13.75
N ARG A 127 -13.29 20.75 14.60
CA ARG A 127 -13.09 20.43 16.02
C ARG A 127 -14.47 20.32 16.69
N ASN A 128 -14.77 19.08 17.09
CA ASN A 128 -15.54 18.69 18.28
C ASN A 128 -17.08 18.78 18.25
N GLU A 129 -17.71 19.66 17.47
CA GLU A 129 -19.18 19.82 17.59
C GLU A 129 -20.00 18.84 16.72
N ASP A 130 -19.44 18.35 15.60
CA ASP A 130 -20.17 17.53 14.60
C ASP A 130 -19.69 16.07 14.49
N MET A 131 -18.87 15.57 15.42
CA MET A 131 -18.17 14.27 15.27
C MET A 131 -19.09 13.04 15.27
N ASP A 132 -20.34 13.17 15.74
CA ASP A 132 -21.37 12.11 15.68
C ASP A 132 -22.27 12.22 14.45
N CYS A 133 -22.16 13.29 13.66
CA CYS A 133 -22.95 13.46 12.45
C CYS A 133 -22.52 12.44 11.38
N LEU A 134 -23.51 11.98 10.60
CA LEU A 134 -23.29 11.08 9.48
C LEU A 134 -22.65 11.82 8.32
N VAL A 135 -21.69 11.17 7.66
CA VAL A 135 -21.13 11.60 6.37
C VAL A 135 -22.12 11.17 5.28
N LYS A 136 -22.60 12.10 4.46
CA LYS A 136 -23.71 11.83 3.53
C LYS A 136 -23.25 11.56 2.11
N MET A 137 -22.04 11.99 1.76
CA MET A 137 -21.51 11.91 0.40
C MET A 137 -20.59 10.69 0.19
N VAL A 138 -20.61 9.70 1.10
CA VAL A 138 -19.94 8.41 0.88
C VAL A 138 -20.98 7.38 0.45
N PRO A 139 -21.02 7.00 -0.85
CA PRO A 139 -21.97 6.03 -1.35
C PRO A 139 -21.91 4.74 -0.55
N GLU A 140 -23.08 4.17 -0.24
CA GLU A 140 -23.26 2.91 0.49
C GLU A 140 -22.86 2.96 1.98
N MET A 141 -22.48 4.14 2.49
CA MET A 141 -22.08 4.35 3.89
C MET A 141 -22.84 5.48 4.60
N GLU A 142 -23.83 6.09 3.93
CA GLU A 142 -24.54 7.31 4.33
C GLU A 142 -25.33 7.15 5.64
N THR A 143 -25.65 5.90 5.99
CA THR A 143 -26.52 5.57 7.12
C THR A 143 -25.76 5.26 8.42
N PHE A 144 -24.45 5.03 8.34
CA PHE A 144 -23.67 4.56 9.50
C PHE A 144 -22.30 5.21 9.68
N LEU A 145 -21.67 5.75 8.63
CA LEU A 145 -20.34 6.36 8.73
C LEU A 145 -20.43 7.72 9.41
N ARG A 146 -19.68 7.92 10.49
CA ARG A 146 -19.61 9.19 11.22
C ARG A 146 -18.28 9.90 10.99
N PHE A 147 -18.25 11.21 11.20
CA PHE A 147 -17.01 11.99 11.12
C PHE A 147 -15.90 11.49 12.07
N ARG A 148 -16.24 10.91 13.24
CA ARG A 148 -15.26 10.29 14.13
C ARG A 148 -14.64 8.98 13.64
N ASP A 149 -15.27 8.33 12.68
CA ASP A 149 -14.79 7.07 12.12
C ASP A 149 -13.75 7.31 11.01
N LEU A 150 -13.63 8.56 10.55
CA LEU A 150 -12.63 8.97 9.57
C LEU A 150 -11.23 9.05 10.22
N PRO A 151 -10.17 8.74 9.46
CA PRO A 151 -8.80 8.94 9.93
C PRO A 151 -8.57 10.40 10.31
N ASN A 152 -7.84 10.63 11.41
CA ASN A 152 -7.32 11.97 11.69
C ASN A 152 -6.25 12.28 10.64
N LEU A 153 -6.47 13.32 9.83
CA LEU A 153 -5.49 13.87 8.90
C LEU A 153 -4.46 14.74 9.63
#